data_AF-A0A7C6SKU9-F1
#
_entry.id   AF-A0A7C6SKU9-F1
#
_cell.length_a   1.000
_cell.length_b   1.000
_cell.length_c   1.000
_cell.angle_alpha   90.00
_cell.angle_beta   90.00
_cell.angle_gamma   90.00
#
_symmetry.space_group_name_H-M   'P 1'
#
loop_
_entity.id
_entity.type
_entity.pdbx_description
1 polymer ?
#
loop_
_entity_poly.entity_id
_entity_poly.type
_entity_poly.pdbx_seq_one_letter_code
_entity_poly.pdbx_strand_id
1 'polypeptide(L)'
;DRDLASNNAYAGITNQTGVNSYYITVFILITFCILITRSKSNTSKSVIFDFILFLFQGLGFFALILTKRRISLIVAVVCLFIITLVSLERNKKNYKIIGVFIGLISLFALLFLYSSPGKSFFERISLSNLPTDSQRTLFEILDYYSSGRLVLWKDSYELIKQRPWFGWGWFSALDLITQFGKAEIPHNAFIQVFLELGIIGLFAYLSLISYCTYHLIVSLKNEISIYSLFALGLHVLFLLWSMTENAIWDGFPFFMYILSYSLLTTQIKQTSISYV
;
A
#
# COMPACT_ATOMS: atom_id res chain seq x y z
N ASP A 1 19.02 -13.10 -28.79
CA ASP A 1 18.36 -12.03 -28.03
C ASP A 1 17.82 -12.54 -26.71
N ARG A 2 18.52 -12.21 -25.61
CA ARG A 2 18.12 -12.60 -24.26
C ARG A 2 17.12 -11.58 -23.75
N ASP A 3 15.86 -12.01 -23.65
CA ASP A 3 14.76 -11.22 -23.13
C ASP A 3 15.09 -10.78 -21.68
N LEU A 4 15.24 -9.48 -21.43
CA LEU A 4 15.54 -8.94 -20.09
C LEU A 4 14.48 -9.34 -19.05
N ALA A 5 13.27 -9.67 -19.50
CA ALA A 5 12.20 -10.20 -18.65
C ALA A 5 12.42 -11.66 -18.20
N SER A 6 13.31 -12.41 -18.87
CA SER A 6 13.55 -13.84 -18.59
C SER A 6 14.59 -14.08 -17.47
N ASN A 7 15.38 -13.08 -17.10
CA ASN A 7 16.49 -13.22 -16.14
C ASN A 7 16.12 -12.96 -14.66
N ASN A 8 14.83 -12.94 -14.29
CA ASN A 8 14.39 -12.43 -12.97
C ASN A 8 14.92 -11.02 -12.66
N ALA A 9 15.33 -10.25 -13.68
CA ALA A 9 15.72 -8.86 -13.54
C ALA A 9 14.44 -8.03 -13.33
N TYR A 10 14.07 -7.84 -12.08
CA TYR A 10 12.92 -7.02 -11.72
C TYR A 10 13.26 -5.55 -11.96
N ALA A 11 12.38 -4.81 -12.61
CA ALA A 11 12.49 -3.36 -12.69
C ALA A 11 12.48 -2.79 -11.26
N GLY A 12 13.55 -2.10 -10.85
CA GLY A 12 13.59 -1.57 -9.50
C GLY A 12 14.92 -0.99 -9.05
N ILE A 13 14.86 -0.31 -7.91
CA ILE A 13 15.97 0.39 -7.25
C ILE A 13 16.73 -0.59 -6.33
N THR A 14 16.05 -1.63 -5.86
CA THR A 14 16.54 -2.63 -4.93
C THR A 14 16.36 -4.04 -5.50
N ASN A 15 17.00 -5.03 -4.89
CA ASN A 15 16.82 -6.44 -5.26
C ASN A 15 15.51 -7.04 -4.73
N GLN A 16 14.70 -6.29 -3.97
CA GLN A 16 13.45 -6.77 -3.38
C GLN A 16 12.25 -6.14 -4.07
N THR A 17 11.43 -6.97 -4.72
CA THR A 17 10.24 -6.52 -5.47
C THR A 17 9.21 -5.78 -4.61
N GLY A 18 9.09 -6.15 -3.33
CA GLY A 18 8.21 -5.49 -2.36
C GLY A 18 8.60 -4.05 -2.14
N VAL A 19 9.86 -3.82 -1.76
CA VAL A 19 10.44 -2.49 -1.56
C VAL A 19 10.30 -1.62 -2.80
N ASN A 20 10.62 -2.17 -3.98
CA ASN A 20 10.47 -1.44 -5.24
C ASN A 20 9.02 -1.02 -5.47
N SER A 21 8.08 -1.94 -5.28
CA SER A 21 6.66 -1.63 -5.47
C SER A 21 6.17 -0.56 -4.48
N TYR A 22 6.67 -0.56 -3.24
CA TYR A 22 6.34 0.46 -2.27
C TYR A 22 6.83 1.84 -2.71
N TYR A 23 8.12 1.98 -3.06
CA TYR A 23 8.67 3.26 -3.49
C TYR A 23 8.01 3.80 -4.76
N ILE A 24 7.65 2.93 -5.71
CA ILE A 24 6.91 3.33 -6.90
C ILE A 24 5.51 3.83 -6.51
N THR A 25 4.81 3.15 -5.58
CA THR A 25 3.53 3.64 -5.06
C THR A 25 3.67 4.99 -4.35
N VAL A 26 4.71 5.21 -3.56
CA VAL A 26 4.98 6.52 -2.94
C VAL A 26 5.21 7.61 -4.00
N PHE A 27 5.98 7.31 -5.06
CA PHE A 27 6.19 8.24 -6.18
C PHE A 27 4.88 8.61 -6.89
N ILE A 28 4.03 7.62 -7.15
CA ILE A 28 2.67 7.81 -7.69
C ILE A 28 1.86 8.72 -6.77
N LEU A 29 1.90 8.52 -5.46
CA LEU A 29 1.18 9.37 -4.50
C LEU A 29 1.67 10.83 -4.52
N ILE A 30 2.99 11.05 -4.52
CA ILE A 30 3.57 12.40 -4.56
C ILE A 30 3.11 13.15 -5.82
N THR A 31 3.32 12.54 -6.99
CA THR A 31 2.98 13.16 -8.27
C THR A 31 1.48 13.42 -8.40
N PHE A 32 0.64 12.55 -7.82
CA PHE A 32 -0.82 12.74 -7.80
C PHE A 32 -1.25 13.89 -6.90
N CYS A 33 -0.67 13.98 -5.69
CA CYS A 33 -0.98 15.06 -4.76
C CYS A 33 -0.61 16.42 -5.38
N ILE A 34 0.56 16.53 -6.02
CA ILE A 34 0.96 17.74 -6.75
C ILE A 34 -0.07 18.11 -7.82
N LEU A 35 -0.50 17.13 -8.63
CA LEU A 35 -1.46 17.34 -9.71
C LEU A 35 -2.83 17.85 -9.19
N ILE A 36 -3.27 17.38 -8.03
CA ILE A 36 -4.57 17.74 -7.44
C ILE A 36 -4.54 19.10 -6.74
N THR A 37 -3.47 19.42 -6.00
CA THR A 37 -3.45 20.60 -5.14
C THR A 37 -2.87 21.84 -5.83
N ARG A 38 -2.16 21.67 -6.94
CA ARG A 38 -1.57 22.80 -7.65
C ARG A 38 -2.64 23.70 -8.26
N SER A 39 -2.46 25.01 -8.09
CA SER A 39 -3.29 26.02 -8.76
C SER A 39 -3.09 25.94 -10.27
N LYS A 40 -4.19 25.77 -11.01
CA LYS A 40 -4.16 25.64 -12.47
C LYS A 40 -4.08 27.04 -13.10
N SER A 41 -2.96 27.31 -13.75
CA SER A 41 -2.77 28.47 -14.62
C SER A 41 -3.00 28.05 -16.08
N ASN A 42 -3.67 28.87 -16.89
CA ASN A 42 -3.87 28.62 -18.33
C ASN A 42 -2.62 28.91 -19.19
N THR A 43 -1.43 28.95 -18.59
CA THR A 43 -0.18 29.12 -19.32
C THR A 43 0.25 27.81 -19.97
N SER A 44 0.82 27.87 -21.18
CA SER A 44 1.35 26.70 -21.90
C SER A 44 2.33 25.88 -21.03
N LYS A 45 3.17 26.55 -20.23
CA LYS A 45 4.08 25.90 -19.28
C LYS A 45 3.35 25.05 -18.22
N SER A 46 2.20 25.49 -17.74
CA SER A 46 1.43 24.72 -16.74
C SER A 46 0.81 23.47 -17.35
N VAL A 47 0.34 23.54 -18.60
CA VAL A 47 -0.24 22.38 -19.31
C VAL A 47 0.83 21.32 -19.59
N ILE A 48 2.01 21.72 -20.05
CA ILE A 48 3.14 20.81 -20.29
C ILE A 48 3.55 20.10 -18.99
N PHE A 49 3.61 20.84 -17.88
CA PHE A 49 3.95 20.27 -16.59
C PHE A 49 2.92 19.23 -16.13
N ASP A 50 1.63 19.52 -16.24
CA ASP A 50 0.57 18.56 -15.90
C ASP A 50 0.66 17.31 -16.78
N PHE A 51 0.95 17.48 -18.08
CA PHE A 51 1.18 16.35 -18.99
C PHE A 51 2.38 15.49 -18.56
N ILE A 52 3.50 16.09 -18.16
CA ILE A 52 4.66 15.38 -17.63
C ILE A 52 4.29 14.59 -16.37
N LEU A 53 3.51 15.17 -15.45
CA LEU A 53 3.04 14.46 -14.26
C LEU A 53 2.14 13.27 -14.64
N PHE A 54 1.24 13.42 -15.60
CA PHE A 54 0.43 12.30 -16.10
C PHE A 54 1.29 11.21 -16.75
N LEU A 55 2.31 11.58 -17.51
CA LEU A 55 3.26 10.62 -18.09
C LEU A 55 4.00 9.85 -16.99
N PHE A 56 4.47 10.55 -15.95
CA PHE A 56 5.10 9.92 -14.80
C PHE A 56 4.18 8.98 -14.02
N GLN A 57 2.89 9.32 -13.90
CA GLN A 57 1.89 8.41 -13.35
C GLN A 57 1.79 7.12 -14.18
N GLY A 58 1.65 7.26 -15.50
CA GLY A 58 1.59 6.11 -16.41
C GLY A 58 2.83 5.22 -16.31
N LEU A 59 4.02 5.83 -16.26
CA LEU A 59 5.29 5.11 -16.06
C LEU A 59 5.36 4.42 -14.69
N GLY A 60 4.87 5.06 -13.63
CA GLY A 60 4.79 4.46 -12.30
C GLY A 60 3.90 3.22 -12.27
N PHE A 61 2.69 3.30 -12.83
CA PHE A 61 1.80 2.13 -12.94
C PHE A 61 2.39 1.02 -13.79
N PHE A 62 3.02 1.37 -14.91
CA PHE A 62 3.72 0.40 -15.75
C PHE A 62 4.85 -0.29 -14.96
N ALA A 63 5.66 0.46 -14.23
CA ALA A 63 6.70 -0.10 -13.36
C ALA A 63 6.13 -1.01 -12.27
N LEU A 64 5.00 -0.64 -11.63
CA LEU A 64 4.30 -1.51 -10.67
C LEU A 64 3.87 -2.85 -11.30
N ILE A 65 3.35 -2.85 -12.52
CA ILE A 65 3.00 -4.10 -13.23
C ILE A 65 4.25 -4.96 -13.43
N LEU A 66 5.37 -4.35 -13.83
CA LEU A 66 6.64 -5.06 -14.02
C LEU A 66 7.20 -5.66 -12.73
N THR A 67 6.87 -5.11 -11.55
CA THR A 67 7.23 -5.75 -10.26
C THR A 67 6.53 -7.08 -10.01
N LYS A 68 5.48 -7.41 -10.80
CA LYS A 68 4.61 -8.59 -10.64
C LYS A 68 3.87 -8.63 -9.28
N ARG A 69 3.91 -7.56 -8.47
CA ARG A 69 3.24 -7.44 -7.18
C ARG A 69 1.82 -6.88 -7.34
N ARG A 70 0.85 -7.79 -7.43
CA ARG A 70 -0.59 -7.50 -7.67
C ARG A 70 -1.20 -6.61 -6.59
N ILE A 71 -0.85 -6.87 -5.33
CA ILE A 71 -1.37 -6.14 -4.17
C ILE A 71 -0.98 -4.66 -4.26
N SER A 72 0.26 -4.34 -4.63
CA SER A 72 0.75 -2.97 -4.70
C SER A 72 -0.02 -2.11 -5.73
N LEU A 73 -0.48 -2.70 -6.83
CA LEU A 73 -1.34 -2.03 -7.81
C LEU A 73 -2.71 -1.69 -7.22
N ILE A 74 -3.35 -2.66 -6.58
CA ILE A 74 -4.67 -2.47 -5.95
C ILE A 74 -4.55 -1.39 -4.87
N VAL A 75 -3.53 -1.49 -4.01
CA VAL A 75 -3.25 -0.52 -2.96
C VAL A 75 -3.05 0.89 -3.53
N ALA A 76 -2.25 1.03 -4.59
CA ALA A 76 -2.07 2.33 -5.24
C ALA A 76 -3.40 2.92 -5.74
N VAL A 77 -4.22 2.12 -6.43
CA VAL A 77 -5.55 2.55 -6.91
C VAL A 77 -6.46 2.98 -5.76
N VAL A 78 -6.50 2.20 -4.66
CA VAL A 78 -7.30 2.52 -3.47
C VAL A 78 -6.83 3.83 -2.83
N CYS A 79 -5.53 4.04 -2.67
CA CYS A 79 -4.99 5.29 -2.11
C CYS A 79 -5.39 6.51 -2.97
N LEU A 80 -5.24 6.42 -4.29
CA LEU A 80 -5.58 7.50 -5.20
C LEU A 80 -7.09 7.77 -5.24
N PHE A 81 -7.90 6.72 -5.15
CA PHE A 81 -9.36 6.83 -5.04
C PHE A 81 -9.76 7.58 -3.76
N ILE A 82 -9.20 7.22 -2.60
CA ILE A 82 -9.50 7.89 -1.33
C ILE A 82 -9.04 9.36 -1.36
N ILE A 83 -7.83 9.66 -1.83
CA ILE A 83 -7.34 11.05 -2.01
C ILE A 83 -8.30 11.85 -2.89
N THR A 84 -8.76 11.23 -3.97
CA THR A 84 -9.69 11.85 -4.91
C THR A 84 -11.01 12.21 -4.23
N LEU A 85 -11.63 11.26 -3.52
CA LEU A 85 -12.90 11.48 -2.80
C LEU A 85 -12.78 12.66 -1.83
N VAL A 86 -11.72 12.68 -1.02
CA VAL A 86 -11.47 13.77 -0.07
C VAL A 86 -11.24 15.10 -0.79
N SER A 87 -10.53 15.10 -1.92
CA SER A 87 -10.29 16.32 -2.70
C SER A 87 -11.55 16.91 -3.33
N LEU A 88 -12.53 16.06 -3.69
CA LEU A 88 -13.78 16.48 -4.33
C LEU A 88 -14.70 17.24 -3.38
N GLU A 89 -14.72 16.87 -2.10
CA GLU A 89 -15.53 17.54 -1.08
C GLU A 89 -15.24 19.05 -1.03
N ARG A 90 -14.01 19.44 -1.34
CA ARG A 90 -13.59 20.85 -1.33
C ARG A 90 -13.57 21.50 -2.71
N ASN A 91 -13.14 20.78 -3.74
CA ASN A 91 -13.08 21.33 -5.10
C ASN A 91 -13.78 20.41 -6.11
N LYS A 92 -15.07 20.70 -6.34
CA LYS A 92 -15.90 19.95 -7.27
C LYS A 92 -15.36 19.91 -8.71
N LYS A 93 -14.45 20.81 -9.12
CA LYS A 93 -13.83 20.80 -10.47
C LYS A 93 -12.82 19.66 -10.66
N ASN A 94 -12.43 18.95 -9.59
CA ASN A 94 -11.50 17.83 -9.67
C ASN A 94 -12.10 16.56 -10.29
N TYR A 95 -13.43 16.50 -10.53
CA TYR A 95 -14.09 15.36 -11.19
C TYR A 95 -13.52 15.02 -12.59
N LYS A 96 -12.95 15.99 -13.30
CA LYS A 96 -12.27 15.75 -14.58
C LYS A 96 -11.01 14.90 -14.42
N ILE A 97 -10.28 15.08 -13.31
CA ILE A 97 -9.10 14.27 -12.96
C ILE A 97 -9.54 12.82 -12.70
N ILE A 98 -10.73 12.63 -12.11
CA ILE A 98 -11.34 11.32 -11.89
C ILE A 98 -11.68 10.64 -13.21
N GLY A 99 -12.29 11.37 -14.15
CA GLY A 99 -12.58 10.84 -15.48
C GLY A 99 -11.31 10.39 -16.20
N VAL A 100 -10.24 11.17 -16.12
CA VAL A 100 -8.93 10.81 -16.67
C VAL A 100 -8.34 9.60 -15.92
N PHE A 101 -8.44 9.56 -14.60
CA PHE A 101 -7.91 8.48 -13.78
C PHE A 101 -8.64 7.15 -14.02
N ILE A 102 -9.98 7.17 -14.08
CA ILE A 102 -10.81 6.02 -14.47
C ILE A 102 -10.48 5.60 -15.90
N GLY A 103 -10.29 6.56 -16.82
CA GLY A 103 -9.87 6.29 -18.19
C GLY A 103 -8.51 5.58 -18.25
N LEU A 104 -7.53 6.05 -17.47
CA LEU A 104 -6.22 5.42 -17.35
C LEU A 104 -6.32 4.03 -16.74
N ILE A 105 -7.02 3.85 -15.61
CA ILE A 105 -7.25 2.53 -15.00
C ILE A 105 -7.92 1.59 -16.00
N SER A 106 -8.93 2.04 -16.73
CA SER A 106 -9.66 1.21 -17.70
C SER A 106 -8.77 0.82 -18.87
N LEU A 107 -8.00 1.77 -19.42
CA LEU A 107 -7.02 1.51 -20.46
C LEU A 107 -5.93 0.55 -19.99
N PHE A 108 -5.41 0.74 -18.78
CA PHE A 108 -4.39 -0.13 -18.19
C PHE A 108 -4.95 -1.52 -17.85
N ALA A 109 -6.19 -1.62 -17.37
CA ALA A 109 -6.87 -2.90 -17.16
C ALA A 109 -7.00 -3.64 -18.51
N LEU A 110 -7.44 -2.96 -19.57
CA LEU A 110 -7.47 -3.50 -20.93
C LEU A 110 -6.09 -3.99 -21.38
N LEU A 111 -5.04 -3.16 -21.29
CA LEU A 111 -3.68 -3.55 -21.65
C LEU A 111 -3.17 -4.74 -20.83
N PHE A 112 -3.52 -4.79 -19.54
CA PHE A 112 -3.19 -5.90 -18.66
C PHE A 112 -3.86 -7.19 -19.12
N LEU A 113 -5.17 -7.19 -19.41
CA LEU A 113 -5.92 -8.35 -19.91
C LEU A 113 -5.24 -9.02 -21.13
N TYR A 114 -4.66 -8.21 -22.04
CA TYR A 114 -4.00 -8.71 -23.25
C TYR A 114 -2.53 -9.10 -23.06
N SER A 115 -1.91 -8.69 -21.94
CA SER A 115 -0.52 -8.98 -21.64
C SER A 115 -0.30 -10.43 -21.16
N SER A 116 0.89 -11.00 -21.38
CA SER A 116 1.28 -12.31 -20.82
C SER A 116 1.11 -12.38 -19.28
N PRO A 117 1.50 -11.33 -18.51
CA PRO A 117 1.17 -11.24 -17.08
C PRO A 117 -0.32 -11.32 -16.77
N GLY A 118 -1.17 -10.66 -17.56
CA GLY A 118 -2.63 -10.73 -17.39
C GLY A 118 -3.18 -12.11 -17.68
N LYS A 119 -2.76 -12.75 -18.77
CA LYS A 119 -3.17 -14.14 -19.08
C LYS A 119 -2.78 -15.11 -17.95
N SER A 120 -1.53 -15.05 -17.48
CA SER A 120 -1.09 -15.86 -16.33
C SER A 120 -1.82 -15.53 -15.02
N PHE A 121 -2.32 -14.30 -14.87
CA PHE A 121 -3.17 -13.89 -13.76
C PHE A 121 -4.56 -14.55 -13.85
N PHE A 122 -5.20 -14.47 -15.02
CA PHE A 122 -6.49 -15.13 -15.25
C PHE A 122 -6.38 -16.64 -15.15
N GLU A 123 -5.34 -17.25 -15.69
CA GLU A 123 -5.11 -18.70 -15.55
C GLU A 123 -5.03 -19.09 -14.07
N ARG A 124 -4.30 -18.35 -13.24
CA ARG A 124 -4.20 -18.65 -11.80
C ARG A 124 -5.50 -18.46 -11.03
N ILE A 125 -6.33 -17.48 -11.42
CA ILE A 125 -7.64 -17.21 -10.78
C ILE A 125 -8.74 -18.11 -11.35
N SER A 126 -8.56 -18.63 -12.56
CA SER A 126 -9.48 -19.56 -13.16
C SER A 126 -9.48 -20.85 -12.34
N LEU A 127 -10.68 -21.31 -11.99
CA LEU A 127 -10.91 -22.56 -11.25
C LEU A 127 -10.28 -23.78 -11.95
N SER A 128 -9.87 -23.64 -13.22
CA SER A 128 -9.18 -24.67 -14.01
C SER A 128 -7.81 -25.08 -13.47
N ASN A 129 -7.17 -24.26 -12.62
CA ASN A 129 -5.90 -24.59 -11.97
C ASN A 129 -6.07 -25.09 -10.52
N LEU A 130 -7.30 -25.21 -10.03
CA LEU A 130 -7.53 -25.95 -8.79
C LEU A 130 -7.31 -27.43 -9.08
N PRO A 131 -6.51 -28.14 -8.24
CA PRO A 131 -6.44 -29.59 -8.31
C PRO A 131 -7.86 -30.15 -8.24
N THR A 132 -8.23 -30.96 -9.23
CA THR A 132 -9.59 -31.52 -9.46
C THR A 132 -10.09 -32.46 -8.37
N ASP A 133 -9.38 -32.59 -7.25
CA ASP A 133 -9.80 -33.39 -6.12
C ASP A 133 -10.98 -32.70 -5.43
N SER A 134 -12.14 -33.33 -5.55
CA SER A 134 -13.49 -32.83 -5.27
C SER A 134 -13.84 -32.62 -3.79
N GLN A 135 -12.85 -32.47 -2.90
CA GLN A 135 -13.07 -32.34 -1.46
C GLN A 135 -12.18 -31.29 -0.75
N ARG A 136 -11.72 -30.25 -1.46
CA ARG A 136 -11.07 -29.14 -0.75
C ARG A 136 -12.07 -28.28 0.01
N THR A 137 -11.72 -27.95 1.25
CA THR A 137 -12.51 -27.00 2.04
C THR A 137 -12.35 -25.58 1.47
N LEU A 138 -13.35 -24.71 1.69
CA LEU A 138 -13.26 -23.29 1.32
C LEU A 138 -11.97 -22.63 1.87
N PHE A 139 -11.53 -23.06 3.05
CA PHE A 139 -10.32 -22.57 3.68
C PHE A 139 -9.05 -22.86 2.87
N GLU A 140 -8.88 -24.07 2.33
CA GLU A 140 -7.72 -24.45 1.52
C GLU A 140 -7.67 -23.70 0.19
N ILE A 141 -8.83 -23.44 -0.41
CA ILE A 141 -8.94 -22.63 -1.63
C ILE A 141 -8.49 -21.20 -1.33
N LEU A 142 -9.01 -20.58 -0.26
CA LEU A 142 -8.64 -19.23 0.13
C LEU A 142 -7.17 -19.12 0.53
N ASP A 143 -6.63 -20.12 1.22
CA ASP A 143 -5.24 -20.13 1.67
C ASP A 143 -4.27 -20.20 0.48
N TYR A 144 -4.59 -21.02 -0.53
CA TYR A 144 -3.84 -21.07 -1.79
C TYR A 144 -3.75 -19.69 -2.48
N TYR A 145 -4.86 -18.96 -2.56
CA TYR A 145 -4.88 -17.61 -3.13
C TYR A 145 -4.20 -16.56 -2.24
N SER A 146 -4.10 -16.82 -0.94
CA SER A 146 -3.37 -15.98 0.01
C SER A 146 -1.88 -16.30 0.11
N SER A 147 -1.39 -17.29 -0.65
CA SER A 147 -0.03 -17.82 -0.54
C SER A 147 0.30 -18.42 0.84
N GLY A 148 -0.63 -19.13 1.47
CA GLY A 148 -0.38 -19.81 2.76
C GLY A 148 -0.56 -18.96 4.02
N ARG A 149 -0.97 -17.69 3.85
CA ARG A 149 -1.08 -16.72 4.95
C ARG A 149 -2.16 -17.07 5.95
N LEU A 150 -3.27 -17.69 5.53
CA LEU A 150 -4.35 -18.01 6.46
C LEU A 150 -3.91 -19.07 7.47
N VAL A 151 -3.13 -20.06 7.04
CA VAL A 151 -2.58 -21.05 7.98
C VAL A 151 -1.52 -20.40 8.88
N LEU A 152 -0.64 -19.53 8.35
CA LEU A 152 0.32 -18.78 9.18
C LEU A 152 -0.39 -17.94 10.26
N TRP A 153 -1.50 -17.31 9.92
CA TRP A 153 -2.31 -16.53 10.86
C TRP A 153 -2.93 -17.45 11.92
N LYS A 154 -3.50 -18.59 11.50
CA LYS A 154 -4.04 -19.59 12.43
C LYS A 154 -2.99 -20.05 13.44
N ASP A 155 -1.80 -20.43 12.97
CA ASP A 155 -0.70 -20.90 13.83
C ASP A 155 -0.25 -19.79 14.79
N SER A 156 -0.16 -18.55 14.30
CA SER A 156 0.14 -17.37 15.12
C SER A 156 -0.90 -17.15 16.22
N TYR A 157 -2.19 -17.33 15.92
CA TYR A 157 -3.26 -17.22 16.91
C TYR A 157 -3.16 -18.28 18.00
N GLU A 158 -2.80 -19.53 17.66
CA GLU A 158 -2.60 -20.57 18.67
C GLU A 158 -1.42 -20.27 19.61
N LEU A 159 -0.36 -19.64 19.10
CA LEU A 159 0.75 -19.15 19.92
C LEU A 159 0.35 -17.94 20.78
N ILE A 160 -0.41 -16.99 20.22
CA ILE A 160 -0.91 -15.81 20.95
C ILE A 160 -1.73 -16.23 22.18
N LYS A 161 -2.61 -17.24 22.04
CA LYS A 161 -3.43 -17.75 23.15
C LYS A 161 -2.61 -18.22 24.34
N GLN A 162 -1.37 -18.68 24.12
CA GLN A 162 -0.49 -19.16 25.18
C GLN A 162 0.16 -18.01 25.97
N ARG A 163 0.41 -16.85 25.34
CA ARG A 163 1.04 -15.68 25.96
C ARG A 163 0.41 -14.34 25.51
N PRO A 164 -0.87 -14.09 25.81
CA PRO A 164 -1.62 -12.98 25.20
C PRO A 164 -1.18 -11.60 25.69
N TRP A 165 -0.59 -11.49 26.89
CA TRP A 165 -0.32 -10.18 27.51
C TRP A 165 0.96 -9.52 27.01
N PHE A 166 2.06 -10.28 27.00
CA PHE A 166 3.41 -9.80 26.67
C PHE A 166 3.99 -10.47 25.42
N GLY A 167 3.27 -11.42 24.81
CA GLY A 167 3.73 -12.13 23.63
C GLY A 167 4.92 -13.04 23.91
N TRP A 168 5.65 -13.35 22.85
CA TRP A 168 6.78 -14.27 22.87
C TRP A 168 8.15 -13.59 22.78
N GLY A 169 8.19 -12.27 22.72
CA GLY A 169 9.41 -11.47 22.55
C GLY A 169 9.58 -10.93 21.14
N TRP A 170 10.24 -9.79 21.03
CA TRP A 170 10.53 -9.12 19.76
C TRP A 170 11.40 -10.00 18.85
N PHE A 171 11.07 -10.05 17.55
CA PHE A 171 11.65 -10.93 16.52
C PHE A 171 11.44 -12.44 16.71
N SER A 172 10.56 -12.88 17.62
CA SER A 172 10.32 -14.31 17.84
C SER A 172 9.45 -15.01 16.78
N ALA A 173 8.74 -14.26 15.92
CA ALA A 173 7.72 -14.85 15.05
C ALA A 173 8.27 -15.91 14.09
N LEU A 174 9.43 -15.68 13.48
CA LEU A 174 10.02 -16.62 12.53
C LEU A 174 10.41 -17.94 13.22
N ASP A 175 11.08 -17.86 14.35
CA ASP A 175 11.55 -19.04 15.09
C ASP A 175 10.38 -19.89 15.61
N LEU A 176 9.30 -19.23 16.06
CA LEU A 176 8.11 -19.92 16.55
C LEU A 176 7.33 -20.60 15.43
N ILE A 177 7.14 -19.93 14.30
CA ILE A 177 6.36 -20.48 13.18
C ILE A 177 7.15 -21.58 12.45
N THR A 178 8.49 -21.49 12.45
CA THR A 178 9.35 -22.56 11.92
C THR A 178 9.14 -23.88 12.67
N GLN A 179 8.77 -23.85 13.96
CA GLN A 179 8.42 -25.06 14.73
C GLN A 179 7.13 -25.74 14.22
N PHE A 180 6.26 -25.02 13.51
CA PHE A 180 5.10 -25.57 12.80
C PHE A 180 5.44 -26.04 11.38
N GLY A 181 6.73 -26.13 11.04
CA GLY A 181 7.21 -26.60 9.74
C GLY A 181 7.20 -25.56 8.63
N LYS A 182 7.12 -24.26 8.96
CA LYS A 182 7.07 -23.16 7.97
C LYS A 182 8.13 -22.10 8.23
N ALA A 183 9.01 -21.88 7.27
CA ALA A 183 10.07 -20.87 7.35
C ALA A 183 9.59 -19.48 6.86
N GLU A 184 8.44 -19.00 7.34
CA GLU A 184 7.87 -17.72 6.91
C GLU A 184 7.11 -17.04 8.07
N ILE A 185 7.10 -15.71 8.06
CA ILE A 185 6.42 -14.88 9.07
C ILE A 185 4.97 -14.59 8.64
N PRO A 186 4.09 -14.08 9.52
CA PRO A 186 2.67 -13.93 9.21
C PRO A 186 2.33 -12.96 8.06
N HIS A 187 3.27 -12.11 7.65
CA HIS A 187 3.03 -11.02 6.66
C HIS A 187 1.80 -10.17 7.01
N ASN A 188 1.63 -9.88 8.30
CA ASN A 188 0.57 -9.04 8.83
C ASN A 188 1.10 -8.44 10.14
N ALA A 189 1.42 -7.15 10.10
CA ALA A 189 2.02 -6.45 11.22
C ALA A 189 1.13 -6.48 12.47
N PHE A 190 -0.20 -6.48 12.36
CA PHE A 190 -1.09 -6.55 13.52
C PHE A 190 -0.97 -7.89 14.25
N ILE A 191 -1.00 -8.98 13.48
CA ILE A 191 -0.85 -10.34 14.02
C ILE A 191 0.56 -10.52 14.58
N GLN A 192 1.59 -10.05 13.87
CA GLN A 192 2.96 -10.18 14.32
C GLN A 192 3.25 -9.35 15.58
N VAL A 193 2.74 -8.12 15.69
CA VAL A 193 2.85 -7.32 16.93
C VAL A 193 2.16 -8.04 18.08
N PHE A 194 0.98 -8.61 17.84
CA PHE A 194 0.26 -9.33 18.90
C PHE A 194 0.99 -10.60 19.33
N LEU A 195 1.56 -11.36 18.38
CA LEU A 195 2.35 -12.55 18.66
C LEU A 195 3.62 -12.22 19.47
N GLU A 196 4.37 -11.22 19.04
CA GLU A 196 5.68 -10.91 19.61
C GLU A 196 5.58 -10.10 20.91
N LEU A 197 4.65 -9.16 21.00
CA LEU A 197 4.57 -8.19 22.10
C LEU A 197 3.26 -8.25 22.90
N GLY A 198 2.34 -9.14 22.53
CA GLY A 198 1.07 -9.30 23.22
C GLY A 198 0.14 -8.11 23.03
N ILE A 199 -0.92 -8.08 23.85
CA ILE A 199 -1.95 -7.03 23.84
C ILE A 199 -1.34 -5.66 24.14
N ILE A 200 -0.27 -5.60 24.96
CA ILE A 200 0.39 -4.35 25.33
C ILE A 200 1.07 -3.73 24.11
N GLY A 201 1.83 -4.53 23.35
CA GLY A 201 2.44 -4.06 22.11
C GLY A 201 1.40 -3.69 21.05
N LEU A 202 0.34 -4.49 20.92
CA LEU A 202 -0.75 -4.19 19.98
C LEU A 202 -1.43 -2.86 20.35
N PHE A 203 -1.70 -2.62 21.63
CA PHE A 203 -2.28 -1.37 22.10
C PHE A 203 -1.37 -0.17 21.82
N ALA A 204 -0.06 -0.28 22.06
CA ALA A 204 0.89 0.77 21.74
C ALA A 204 0.91 1.06 20.23
N TYR A 205 0.90 0.02 19.39
CA TYR A 205 0.87 0.16 17.94
C TYR A 205 -0.43 0.84 17.44
N LEU A 206 -1.59 0.41 17.93
CA LEU A 206 -2.87 1.03 17.60
C LEU A 206 -2.99 2.47 18.11
N SER A 207 -2.36 2.78 19.24
CA SER A 207 -2.31 4.15 19.79
C SER A 207 -1.52 5.08 18.87
N LEU A 208 -0.40 4.62 18.32
CA LEU A 208 0.37 5.37 17.33
C LEU A 208 -0.46 5.65 16.07
N ILE A 209 -1.09 4.61 15.51
CA ILE A 209 -1.97 4.76 14.33
C ILE A 209 -3.08 5.76 14.65
N SER A 210 -3.74 5.64 15.79
CA SER A 210 -4.84 6.51 16.20
C SER A 210 -4.39 7.97 16.37
N TYR A 211 -3.21 8.21 16.96
CA TYR A 211 -2.63 9.54 17.08
C TYR A 211 -2.37 10.18 15.72
N CYS A 212 -1.78 9.42 14.79
CA CYS A 212 -1.59 9.85 13.42
C CYS A 212 -2.93 10.11 12.71
N THR A 213 -3.91 9.22 12.84
CA THR A 213 -5.26 9.42 12.27
C THR A 213 -5.90 10.71 12.79
N TYR A 214 -5.79 11.00 14.09
CA TYR A 214 -6.31 12.24 14.68
C TYR A 214 -5.69 13.48 14.02
N HIS A 215 -4.36 13.57 13.94
CA HIS A 215 -3.68 14.71 13.33
C HIS A 215 -3.99 14.86 11.83
N LEU A 216 -4.15 13.73 11.13
CA LEU A 216 -4.58 13.73 9.74
C LEU A 216 -5.98 14.35 9.57
N ILE A 217 -6.94 13.91 10.38
CA ILE A 217 -8.32 14.42 10.34
C ILE A 217 -8.34 15.92 10.67
N VAL A 218 -7.61 16.35 11.69
CA VAL A 218 -7.50 17.77 12.05
C VAL A 218 -6.94 18.58 10.87
N SER A 219 -5.87 18.09 10.24
CA SER A 219 -5.29 18.78 9.08
C SER A 219 -6.28 18.90 7.93
N LEU A 220 -6.93 17.78 7.55
CA LEU A 220 -7.85 17.74 6.42
C LEU A 220 -9.08 18.64 6.62
N LYS A 221 -9.55 18.78 7.87
CA LYS A 221 -10.65 19.70 8.22
C LYS A 221 -10.26 21.16 8.11
N ASN A 222 -9.02 21.50 8.45
CA ASN A 222 -8.53 22.88 8.42
C ASN A 222 -8.20 23.30 6.98
N GLU A 223 -7.33 22.56 6.30
CA GLU A 223 -6.86 22.88 4.96
C GLU A 223 -6.45 21.60 4.22
N ILE A 224 -6.99 21.41 3.01
CA ILE A 224 -6.53 20.36 2.11
C ILE A 224 -5.29 20.88 1.39
N SER A 225 -4.12 20.52 1.91
CA SER A 225 -2.82 20.83 1.34
C SER A 225 -2.22 19.60 0.64
N ILE A 226 -1.12 19.82 -0.09
CA ILE A 226 -0.31 18.72 -0.64
C ILE A 226 0.16 17.77 0.47
N TYR A 227 0.54 18.31 1.64
CA TYR A 227 1.05 17.51 2.76
C TYR A 227 -0.06 16.70 3.41
N SER A 228 -1.27 17.23 3.55
CA SER A 228 -2.40 16.49 4.12
C SER A 228 -2.88 15.37 3.20
N LEU A 229 -2.92 15.60 1.88
CA LEU A 229 -3.25 14.54 0.91
C LEU A 229 -2.15 13.48 0.81
N PHE A 230 -0.88 13.89 0.88
CA PHE A 230 0.23 12.96 0.88
C PHE A 230 0.25 12.10 2.15
N ALA A 231 0.04 12.71 3.33
CA ALA A 231 -0.11 11.99 4.59
C ALA A 231 -1.32 11.05 4.58
N LEU A 232 -2.45 11.45 3.98
CA LEU A 232 -3.60 10.57 3.77
C LEU A 232 -3.23 9.35 2.91
N GLY A 233 -2.57 9.58 1.77
CA GLY A 233 -2.12 8.52 0.88
C GLY A 233 -1.18 7.54 1.56
N LEU A 234 -0.19 8.04 2.29
CA LEU A 234 0.75 7.23 3.06
C LEU A 234 0.09 6.53 4.25
N HIS A 235 -0.94 7.12 4.86
CA HIS A 235 -1.68 6.46 5.93
C HIS A 235 -2.47 5.26 5.45
N VAL A 236 -3.20 5.41 4.35
CA VAL A 236 -3.89 4.29 3.71
C VAL A 236 -2.88 3.23 3.25
N LEU A 237 -1.78 3.65 2.61
CA LEU A 237 -0.72 2.74 2.17
C LEU A 237 -0.12 1.98 3.36
N PHE A 238 0.19 2.65 4.46
CA PHE A 238 0.77 2.01 5.66
C PHE A 238 -0.18 1.01 6.30
N LEU A 239 -1.49 1.32 6.39
CA LEU A 239 -2.49 0.40 6.91
C LEU A 239 -2.63 -0.84 6.02
N LEU A 240 -2.75 -0.65 4.71
CA LEU A 240 -2.86 -1.76 3.77
C LEU A 240 -1.57 -2.59 3.73
N TRP A 241 -0.40 -1.94 3.75
CA TRP A 241 0.89 -2.62 3.84
C TRP A 241 1.00 -3.42 5.13
N SER A 242 0.53 -2.89 6.26
CA SER A 242 0.49 -3.60 7.55
C SER A 242 -0.42 -4.82 7.56
N MET A 243 -1.45 -4.85 6.70
CA MET A 243 -2.34 -6.01 6.57
C MET A 243 -1.73 -7.10 5.67
N THR A 244 -0.88 -6.72 4.72
CA THR A 244 -0.38 -7.62 3.67
C THR A 244 1.11 -7.96 3.78
N GLU A 245 1.84 -7.21 4.59
CA GLU A 245 3.28 -7.27 4.83
C GLU A 245 3.58 -6.73 6.25
N ASN A 246 4.85 -6.63 6.62
CA ASN A 246 5.27 -6.23 7.97
C ASN A 246 5.84 -4.81 8.00
N ALA A 247 4.93 -3.83 7.92
CA ALA A 247 5.28 -2.41 7.78
C ALA A 247 6.25 -1.86 8.85
N ILE A 248 6.22 -2.41 10.07
CA ILE A 248 7.10 -2.00 11.18
C ILE A 248 8.49 -2.61 11.03
N TRP A 249 8.57 -3.93 10.82
CA TRP A 249 9.84 -4.67 10.75
C TRP A 249 10.63 -4.40 9.47
N ASP A 250 9.94 -4.13 8.36
CA ASP A 250 10.55 -3.73 7.10
C ASP A 250 11.29 -2.37 7.22
N GLY A 251 10.96 -1.55 8.23
CA GLY A 251 11.60 -0.28 8.54
C GLY A 251 11.26 0.86 7.57
N PHE A 252 11.36 0.63 6.26
CA PHE A 252 11.11 1.67 5.25
C PHE A 252 9.65 2.16 5.18
N PRO A 253 8.60 1.31 5.31
CA PRO A 253 7.24 1.80 5.32
C PRO A 253 6.96 2.66 6.54
N PHE A 254 7.43 2.19 7.70
CA PHE A 254 7.33 2.90 8.97
C PHE A 254 8.04 4.25 8.92
N PHE A 255 9.28 4.30 8.43
CA PHE A 255 10.02 5.55 8.32
C PHE A 255 9.31 6.57 7.42
N MET A 256 8.86 6.16 6.23
CA MET A 256 8.13 7.04 5.32
C MET A 256 6.80 7.51 5.92
N TYR A 257 6.12 6.63 6.64
CA TYR A 257 4.90 6.96 7.36
C TYR A 257 5.15 8.05 8.40
N ILE A 258 6.10 7.87 9.32
CA ILE A 258 6.43 8.88 10.34
C ILE A 258 6.90 10.19 9.71
N LEU A 259 7.74 10.15 8.67
CA LEU A 259 8.21 11.34 7.96
C LEU A 259 7.05 12.19 7.42
N SER A 260 6.01 11.55 6.86
CA SER A 260 4.84 12.26 6.34
C SER A 260 4.08 13.04 7.41
N TYR A 261 4.00 12.49 8.62
CA TYR A 261 3.36 13.15 9.77
C TYR A 261 4.22 14.26 10.36
N SER A 262 5.54 14.12 10.34
CA SER A 262 6.46 15.21 10.70
C SER A 262 6.27 16.42 9.78
N LEU A 263 6.12 16.20 8.46
CA LEU A 263 5.82 17.27 7.50
C LEU A 263 4.45 17.89 7.76
N LEU A 264 3.43 17.06 7.96
CA LEU A 264 2.05 17.50 8.23
C LEU A 264 1.96 18.39 9.48
N THR A 265 2.54 17.94 10.59
CA THR A 265 2.50 18.67 11.87
C THR A 265 3.30 19.97 11.84
N THR A 266 4.39 20.02 11.07
CA THR A 266 5.15 21.26 10.85
C THR A 266 4.30 22.30 10.11
N GLN A 267 3.55 21.88 9.08
CA GLN A 267 2.63 22.77 8.37
C GLN A 267 1.54 23.32 9.32
N ILE A 268 0.89 22.45 10.11
CA ILE A 268 -0.16 22.87 11.06
C ILE A 268 0.36 23.98 11.99
N LYS A 269 1.60 23.83 12.51
CA LYS A 269 2.23 24.84 13.39
C LYS A 269 2.43 26.18 12.67
N GLN A 270 2.94 26.17 11.44
CA GLN A 270 3.15 27.40 10.66
C GLN A 270 1.84 28.16 10.40
N THR A 271 0.77 27.43 10.05
CA THR A 271 -0.55 28.02 9.85
C THR A 271 -1.07 28.66 11.14
N SER A 272 -0.91 28.01 12.30
CA SER A 272 -1.37 28.57 13.59
C SER A 272 -0.67 29.85 14.03
N ILE A 273 0.62 30.00 13.70
CA ILE A 273 1.42 31.20 14.04
C ILE A 273 1.03 32.39 13.15
N SER A 274 0.57 32.13 11.93
CA SER A 274 0.24 33.17 10.95
C SER A 274 -1.07 33.92 11.25
N TYR A 275 -1.86 33.45 12.22
CA TYR A 275 -3.12 34.06 12.67
C TYR A 275 -3.00 34.82 14.00
N VAL A 276 -1.80 34.96 14.56
CA VAL A 276 -1.50 35.75 15.77
C VAL A 276 -0.72 36.99 15.37
#